data_AF-A0A521RT69-F1
#
_entry.id   AF-A0A521RT69-F1
#
_cell.length_a   1.000
_cell.length_b   1.000
_cell.length_c   1.000
_cell.angle_alpha   90.00
_cell.angle_beta   90.00
_cell.angle_gamma   90.00
#
_symmetry.space_group_name_H-M   'P 1'
#
loop_
_entity.id
_entity.type
_entity.pdbx_description
1 polymer ?
#
loop_
_entity_poly.entity_id
_entity_poly.type
_entity_poly.pdbx_seq_one_letter_code
_entity_poly.pdbx_strand_id
1 'polypeptide(L)'
;MANEKLSALVEGNIEQITGMWMRAVRDDTRIDSDAVLSSLELRDHVPAILEEICALLRADETPDPTNTLEGRVKVYLRFQQGYRGRELAREVSLLRTVILDFLADRCGAPSMNVNLKAYYPTTRIINLYMDEILINAISAYSETI
;
A
#
# COMPACT_ATOMS: atom_id res chain seq x y z
N MET A 1 11.07 0.64 -19.15
CA MET A 1 12.04 1.14 -18.12
C MET A 1 11.96 0.27 -16.85
N ALA A 2 12.82 0.45 -15.83
CA ALA A 2 12.79 -0.40 -14.63
C ALA A 2 11.47 -0.31 -13.85
N ASN A 3 10.94 0.91 -13.67
CA ASN A 3 9.62 1.12 -13.06
C ASN A 3 8.49 0.43 -13.84
N GLU A 4 8.56 0.40 -15.16
CA GLU A 4 7.55 -0.28 -16.00
C GLU A 4 7.55 -1.80 -15.76
N LYS A 5 8.74 -2.42 -15.67
CA LYS A 5 8.86 -3.85 -15.34
C LYS A 5 8.35 -4.15 -13.92
N LEU A 6 8.70 -3.29 -12.97
CA LEU A 6 8.29 -3.47 -11.57
C LEU A 6 6.80 -3.18 -11.38
N SER A 7 6.24 -2.21 -12.10
CA SER A 7 4.80 -1.97 -12.16
C SER A 7 4.07 -3.17 -12.74
N ALA A 8 4.50 -3.71 -13.88
CA ALA A 8 3.90 -4.91 -14.47
C ALA A 8 3.98 -6.12 -13.51
N LEU A 9 5.06 -6.22 -12.74
CA LEU A 9 5.22 -7.24 -11.71
C LEU A 9 4.22 -7.06 -10.55
N VAL A 10 3.98 -5.84 -10.07
CA VAL A 10 2.95 -5.58 -9.05
C VAL A 10 1.55 -5.85 -9.62
N GLU A 11 1.24 -5.29 -10.79
CA GLU A 11 -0.07 -5.37 -11.46
C GLU A 11 -0.48 -6.83 -11.72
N GLY A 12 0.45 -7.65 -12.21
CA GLY A 12 0.21 -9.08 -12.43
C GLY A 12 0.05 -9.92 -11.15
N ASN A 13 0.29 -9.35 -9.97
CA ASN A 13 0.30 -10.06 -8.69
C ASN A 13 -0.54 -9.36 -7.58
N ILE A 14 -1.46 -8.45 -7.94
CA ILE A 14 -2.29 -7.70 -6.99
C ILE A 14 -3.01 -8.61 -5.98
N GLU A 15 -3.66 -9.68 -6.44
CA GLU A 15 -4.37 -10.60 -5.54
C GLU A 15 -3.41 -11.33 -4.58
N GLN A 16 -2.21 -11.68 -5.06
CA GLN A 16 -1.20 -12.33 -4.22
C GLN A 16 -0.68 -11.37 -3.14
N ILE A 17 -0.33 -10.15 -3.53
CA ILE A 17 0.17 -9.10 -2.62
C ILE A 17 -0.92 -8.78 -1.58
N THR A 18 -2.17 -8.63 -2.02
CA THR A 18 -3.33 -8.42 -1.14
C THR A 18 -3.46 -9.57 -0.12
N GLY A 19 -3.36 -10.82 -0.57
CA GLY A 19 -3.43 -11.98 0.34
C GLY A 19 -2.22 -12.11 1.28
N MET A 20 -1.03 -11.65 0.89
CA MET A 20 0.14 -11.54 1.77
C MET A 20 -0.08 -10.48 2.85
N TRP A 21 -0.58 -9.31 2.45
CA TRP A 21 -0.92 -8.24 3.38
C TRP A 21 -2.00 -8.63 4.38
N MET A 22 -3.10 -9.25 3.92
CA MET A 22 -4.17 -9.71 4.82
C MET A 22 -3.66 -10.69 5.88
N ARG A 23 -2.73 -11.57 5.52
CA ARG A 23 -2.09 -12.49 6.49
C ARG A 23 -1.24 -11.71 7.48
N ALA A 24 -0.40 -10.79 7.00
CA ALA A 24 0.43 -9.96 7.86
C ALA A 24 -0.39 -9.12 8.86
N VAL A 25 -1.53 -8.59 8.43
CA VAL A 25 -2.46 -7.84 9.30
C VAL A 25 -3.06 -8.76 10.37
N ARG A 26 -3.54 -9.95 9.99
CA ARG A 26 -4.14 -10.91 10.92
C ARG A 26 -3.14 -11.50 11.92
N ASP A 27 -1.89 -11.63 11.53
CA ASP A 27 -0.82 -12.16 12.37
C ASP A 27 -0.26 -11.09 13.34
N ASP A 28 -0.54 -9.80 13.10
CA ASP A 28 -0.10 -8.71 13.99
C ASP A 28 -1.07 -8.55 15.17
N THR A 29 -0.69 -9.10 16.33
CA THR A 29 -1.46 -9.05 17.58
C THR A 29 -1.70 -7.64 18.13
N ARG A 30 -1.19 -6.59 17.47
CA ARG A 30 -1.38 -5.19 17.85
C ARG A 30 -2.50 -4.54 17.03
N ILE A 31 -3.13 -5.28 16.12
CA ILE A 31 -4.28 -4.87 15.31
C ILE A 31 -5.50 -5.66 15.81
N ASP A 32 -6.23 -5.08 16.76
CA ASP A 32 -7.39 -5.73 17.38
C ASP A 32 -8.69 -5.44 16.62
N SER A 33 -8.80 -4.29 15.97
CA SER A 33 -10.03 -3.84 15.31
C SER A 33 -10.42 -4.66 14.08
N ASP A 34 -9.47 -5.37 13.47
CA ASP A 34 -9.70 -6.25 12.31
C ASP A 34 -10.17 -7.66 12.63
N ALA A 35 -10.14 -8.09 13.90
CA ALA A 35 -10.64 -9.41 14.29
C ALA A 35 -12.14 -9.60 13.99
N VAL A 36 -12.86 -8.49 13.80
CA VAL A 36 -14.32 -8.45 13.58
C VAL A 36 -14.68 -8.23 12.10
N LEU A 37 -13.75 -7.76 11.26
CA LEU A 37 -14.04 -7.51 9.85
C LEU A 37 -14.06 -8.80 9.03
N SER A 38 -14.99 -8.87 8.07
CA SER A 38 -14.93 -9.93 7.07
C SER A 38 -13.69 -9.77 6.19
N SER A 39 -13.19 -10.91 5.66
CA SER A 39 -12.10 -10.92 4.67
C SER A 39 -12.33 -9.96 3.48
N LEU A 40 -13.60 -9.70 3.14
CA LEU A 40 -13.99 -8.83 2.03
C LEU A 40 -13.81 -7.35 2.39
N GLU A 41 -14.32 -6.92 3.54
CA GLU A 41 -14.24 -5.53 4.01
C GLU A 41 -12.80 -5.08 4.28
N LEU A 42 -11.97 -6.01 4.77
CA LEU A 42 -10.57 -5.75 5.02
C LEU A 42 -9.82 -5.44 3.72
N ARG A 43 -10.05 -6.23 2.66
CA ARG A 43 -9.22 -6.18 1.43
C ARG A 43 -9.67 -5.21 0.36
N ASP A 44 -10.91 -4.72 0.42
CA ASP A 44 -11.59 -4.02 -0.69
C ASP A 44 -10.92 -2.71 -1.16
N HIS A 45 -9.97 -2.17 -0.41
CA HIS A 45 -9.25 -0.93 -0.75
C HIS A 45 -7.82 -1.19 -1.24
N VAL A 46 -7.25 -2.36 -1.00
CA VAL A 46 -5.84 -2.65 -1.30
C VAL A 46 -5.58 -2.76 -2.81
N PRO A 47 -6.42 -3.41 -3.63
CA PRO A 47 -6.24 -3.41 -5.08
C PRO A 47 -6.13 -2.01 -5.68
N ALA A 48 -7.01 -1.08 -5.30
CA ALA A 48 -6.99 0.30 -5.80
C ALA A 48 -5.68 1.04 -5.44
N ILE A 49 -5.19 0.86 -4.21
CA ILE A 49 -3.89 1.40 -3.77
C ILE A 49 -2.74 0.85 -4.64
N LEU A 50 -2.75 -0.45 -4.94
CA LEU A 50 -1.73 -1.08 -5.77
C LEU A 50 -1.81 -0.63 -7.24
N GLU A 51 -3.02 -0.41 -7.76
CA GLU A 51 -3.26 0.14 -9.09
C GLU A 51 -2.74 1.58 -9.22
N GLU A 52 -2.96 2.42 -8.20
CA GLU A 52 -2.47 3.80 -8.16
C GLU A 52 -0.93 3.84 -8.07
N ILE A 53 -0.31 2.96 -7.28
CA ILE A 53 1.15 2.77 -7.27
C ILE A 53 1.64 2.40 -8.68
N CYS A 54 0.99 1.46 -9.36
CA CYS A 54 1.36 1.08 -10.72
C CYS A 54 1.27 2.26 -11.70
N ALA A 55 0.23 3.08 -11.59
CA ALA A 55 0.08 4.28 -12.41
C ALA A 55 1.24 5.27 -12.18
N LEU A 56 1.56 5.57 -10.93
CA LEU A 56 2.67 6.45 -10.54
C LEU A 56 4.02 5.94 -11.05
N LEU A 57 4.27 4.63 -10.91
CA LEU A 57 5.49 4.00 -11.40
C LEU A 57 5.63 4.08 -12.93
N ARG A 58 4.53 3.83 -13.67
CA ARG A 58 4.53 3.92 -15.14
C ARG A 58 4.77 5.35 -15.62
N ALA A 59 4.23 6.34 -14.91
CA ALA A 59 4.40 7.76 -15.22
C ALA A 59 5.75 8.33 -14.73
N ASP A 60 6.48 7.60 -13.88
CA ASP A 60 7.66 8.11 -13.14
C ASP A 60 7.33 9.39 -12.36
N GLU A 61 6.10 9.46 -11.85
CA GLU A 61 5.57 10.62 -11.15
C GLU A 61 5.81 10.51 -9.64
N THR A 62 6.19 11.63 -9.05
CA THR A 62 6.22 11.73 -7.59
C THR A 62 4.78 11.87 -7.10
N PRO A 63 4.36 11.08 -6.10
CA PRO A 63 3.02 11.19 -5.51
C PRO A 63 2.79 12.61 -4.98
N ASP A 64 1.61 13.17 -5.23
CA ASP A 64 1.11 14.41 -4.66
C ASP A 64 -0.17 14.13 -3.86
N PRO A 65 -0.52 14.94 -2.85
CA PRO A 65 -1.79 14.88 -2.15
C PRO A 65 -3.02 14.62 -3.04
N THR A 66 -3.07 15.11 -4.27
CA THR A 66 -4.22 14.88 -5.17
C THR A 66 -4.31 13.45 -5.72
N ASN A 67 -3.20 12.70 -5.74
CA ASN A 67 -3.09 11.31 -6.18
C ASN A 67 -3.56 10.32 -5.10
N THR A 68 -4.64 10.57 -4.35
CA THR A 68 -5.14 9.62 -3.33
C THR A 68 -6.66 9.42 -3.42
N LEU A 69 -7.19 9.51 -4.65
CA LEU A 69 -8.58 9.84 -4.92
C LEU A 69 -9.60 8.76 -4.45
N GLU A 70 -9.20 7.49 -4.30
CA GLU A 70 -10.11 6.42 -3.83
C GLU A 70 -9.88 6.00 -2.37
N GLY A 71 -8.64 6.05 -1.88
CA GLY A 71 -8.28 5.68 -0.51
C GLY A 71 -8.85 6.64 0.54
N ARG A 72 -8.95 7.94 0.22
CA ARG A 72 -9.54 8.96 1.11
C ARG A 72 -10.98 8.63 1.51
N VAL A 73 -11.77 8.08 0.60
CA VAL A 73 -13.19 7.78 0.82
C VAL A 73 -13.37 6.55 1.72
N LYS A 74 -12.60 5.47 1.49
CA LYS A 74 -12.74 4.24 2.29
C LYS A 74 -12.08 4.36 3.68
N VAL A 75 -10.95 5.07 3.79
CA VAL A 75 -10.32 5.39 5.08
C VAL A 75 -11.23 6.28 5.94
N TYR A 76 -11.87 7.28 5.35
CA TYR A 76 -12.87 8.13 6.03
C TYR A 76 -14.10 7.33 6.52
N LEU A 77 -14.57 6.35 5.74
CA LEU A 77 -15.69 5.49 6.14
C LEU A 77 -15.38 4.57 7.33
N ARG A 78 -14.11 4.13 7.50
CA ARG A 78 -13.68 3.30 8.65
C ARG A 78 -13.59 4.08 9.96
N PHE A 79 -13.35 5.38 9.89
CA PHE A 79 -13.27 6.26 11.07
C PHE A 79 -14.57 6.34 11.87
N GLN A 80 -15.72 6.12 11.22
CA GLN A 80 -17.01 6.12 11.90
C GLN A 80 -17.31 4.83 12.68
N GLN A 81 -16.45 3.81 12.63
CA GLN A 81 -16.69 2.49 13.24
C GLN A 81 -15.76 2.15 14.43
N GLY A 82 -15.12 3.13 15.08
CA GLY A 82 -14.30 2.89 16.29
C GLY A 82 -12.90 2.34 16.02
N TYR A 83 -12.47 2.41 14.76
CA TYR A 83 -11.14 2.03 14.30
C TYR A 83 -10.07 2.98 14.85
N ARG A 84 -8.95 2.46 15.38
CA ARG A 84 -7.96 3.28 16.09
C ARG A 84 -6.85 3.72 15.14
N GLY A 85 -6.54 5.03 15.08
CA GLY A 85 -5.54 5.58 14.13
C GLY A 85 -4.15 4.90 14.16
N ARG A 86 -3.72 4.38 15.32
CA ARG A 86 -2.48 3.61 15.44
C ARG A 86 -2.51 2.25 14.70
N GLU A 87 -3.68 1.64 14.56
CA GLU A 87 -3.86 0.34 13.90
C GLU A 87 -3.86 0.53 12.39
N LEU A 88 -4.54 1.58 11.92
CA LEU A 88 -4.44 2.03 10.53
C LEU A 88 -3.00 2.35 10.12
N ALA A 89 -2.23 3.05 10.97
CA ALA A 89 -0.82 3.31 10.70
C ALA A 89 0.01 2.01 10.57
N ARG A 90 -0.35 0.96 11.33
CA ARG A 90 0.29 -0.36 11.21
C ARG A 90 -0.11 -1.06 9.91
N GLU A 91 -1.39 -1.06 9.54
CA GLU A 91 -1.85 -1.65 8.27
C GLU A 91 -1.14 -1.05 7.06
N VAL A 92 -1.02 0.29 7.02
CA VAL A 92 -0.31 1.00 5.95
C VAL A 92 1.18 0.62 5.94
N SER A 93 1.80 0.54 7.12
CA SER A 93 3.20 0.11 7.26
C SER A 93 3.43 -1.34 6.82
N LEU A 94 2.50 -2.25 7.14
CA LEU A 94 2.52 -3.64 6.72
C LEU A 94 2.36 -3.76 5.21
N LEU A 95 1.45 -2.98 4.60
CA LEU A 95 1.26 -2.98 3.15
C LEU A 95 2.54 -2.55 2.44
N ARG A 96 3.18 -1.47 2.91
CA ARG A 96 4.48 -1.01 2.38
C ARG A 96 5.51 -2.13 2.43
N THR A 97 5.65 -2.78 3.60
CA THR A 97 6.62 -3.86 3.80
C THR A 97 6.37 -5.00 2.84
N VAL A 98 5.13 -5.47 2.74
CA VAL A 98 4.72 -6.56 1.86
C VAL A 98 5.04 -6.25 0.39
N ILE A 99 4.76 -5.04 -0.09
CA ILE A 99 5.05 -4.63 -1.48
C ILE A 99 6.57 -4.63 -1.73
N LEU A 100 7.34 -4.02 -0.83
CA LEU A 100 8.79 -3.90 -1.00
C LEU A 100 9.48 -5.26 -0.96
N ASP A 101 9.11 -6.12 0.01
CA ASP A 101 9.64 -7.48 0.13
C ASP A 101 9.27 -8.33 -1.09
N PHE A 102 8.00 -8.27 -1.52
CA PHE A 102 7.55 -8.97 -2.73
C PHE A 102 8.37 -8.57 -3.97
N LEU A 103 8.62 -7.27 -4.15
CA LEU A 103 9.43 -6.78 -5.25
C LEU A 103 10.89 -7.19 -5.11
N ALA A 104 11.48 -7.11 -3.92
CA ALA A 104 12.87 -7.48 -3.67
C ALA A 104 13.13 -8.97 -3.99
N ASP A 105 12.24 -9.85 -3.54
CA ASP A 105 12.33 -11.29 -3.76
C ASP A 105 12.24 -11.67 -5.24
N ARG A 106 11.49 -10.90 -6.03
CA ARG A 106 11.19 -11.23 -7.44
C ARG A 106 12.09 -10.47 -8.42
N CYS A 107 12.60 -9.30 -8.06
CA CYS A 107 13.49 -8.52 -8.92
C CYS A 107 14.92 -9.10 -8.98
N GLY A 108 15.29 -9.95 -8.02
CA GLY A 108 16.55 -10.70 -8.03
C GLY A 108 16.66 -11.79 -9.10
N ALA A 109 15.57 -12.11 -9.81
CA ALA A 109 15.60 -13.07 -10.91
C ALA A 109 16.44 -12.53 -12.10
N PRO A 110 17.34 -13.34 -12.71
CA PRO A 110 18.17 -12.90 -13.83
C PRO A 110 17.39 -12.31 -15.02
N SER A 111 16.15 -12.76 -15.23
CA SER A 111 15.25 -12.27 -16.29
C SER A 111 14.76 -10.84 -16.08
N MET A 112 14.72 -10.34 -14.84
CA MET A 112 14.26 -8.98 -14.55
C MET A 112 15.33 -7.95 -14.93
N ASN A 113 16.61 -8.29 -14.75
CA ASN A 113 17.75 -7.38 -14.94
C ASN A 113 17.53 -6.03 -14.22
N VAL A 114 17.05 -6.09 -12.98
CA VAL A 114 16.85 -4.93 -12.10
C VAL A 114 17.93 -4.97 -11.04
N ASN A 115 18.84 -3.99 -11.07
CA ASN A 115 19.85 -3.81 -10.02
C ASN A 115 19.36 -2.80 -8.98
N LEU A 116 20.13 -2.62 -7.90
CA LEU A 116 19.76 -1.71 -6.81
C LEU A 116 19.53 -0.25 -7.27
N LYS A 117 20.31 0.25 -8.24
CA LYS A 117 20.13 1.60 -8.78
C LYS A 117 18.82 1.75 -9.55
N ALA A 118 18.40 0.69 -10.24
CA ALA A 118 17.14 0.63 -10.97
C ALA A 118 15.92 0.39 -10.05
N TYR A 119 16.14 -0.28 -8.91
CA TYR A 119 15.11 -0.55 -7.90
C TYR A 119 14.80 0.68 -7.03
N TYR A 120 15.83 1.48 -6.70
CA TYR A 120 15.71 2.61 -5.79
C TYR A 120 14.58 3.61 -6.17
N PRO A 121 14.45 4.09 -7.43
CA PRO A 121 13.37 5.01 -7.81
C PRO A 121 11.97 4.43 -7.54
N THR A 122 11.76 3.15 -7.84
CA THR A 122 10.50 2.46 -7.57
C THR A 122 10.20 2.45 -6.07
N THR A 123 11.18 2.08 -5.23
CA THR A 123 10.97 2.09 -3.76
C THR A 123 10.67 3.49 -3.23
N ARG A 124 11.26 4.52 -3.82
CA ARG A 124 11.02 5.92 -3.43
C ARG A 124 9.58 6.33 -3.74
N ILE A 125 9.06 6.02 -4.92
CA ILE A 125 7.67 6.32 -5.30
C ILE A 125 6.69 5.62 -4.36
N ILE A 126 6.90 4.32 -4.10
CA ILE A 126 6.06 3.54 -3.17
C ILE A 126 6.09 4.17 -1.77
N ASN A 127 7.28 4.49 -1.24
CA ASN A 127 7.40 5.07 0.09
C ASN A 127 6.64 6.39 0.22
N LEU A 128 6.83 7.31 -0.73
CA LEU A 128 6.17 8.61 -0.74
C LEU A 128 4.64 8.47 -0.83
N TYR A 129 4.14 7.58 -1.68
CA TYR A 129 2.69 7.38 -1.81
C TYR A 129 2.09 6.81 -0.52
N MET A 130 2.78 5.86 0.12
CA MET A 130 2.35 5.32 1.41
C MET A 130 2.42 6.35 2.54
N ASP A 131 3.37 7.29 2.48
CA ASP A 131 3.43 8.43 3.42
C ASP A 131 2.25 9.37 3.21
N GLU A 132 1.87 9.66 1.96
CA GLU A 132 0.67 10.46 1.65
C GLU A 132 -0.61 9.79 2.17
N ILE A 133 -0.76 8.47 2.02
CA ILE A 133 -1.90 7.74 2.62
C ILE A 133 -1.93 7.93 4.14
N LEU A 134 -0.79 7.81 4.81
CA LEU A 134 -0.70 7.95 6.26
C LEU A 134 -0.98 9.39 6.72
N ILE A 135 -0.43 10.40 6.04
CA ILE A 135 -0.67 11.81 6.33
C ILE A 135 -2.16 12.12 6.19
N ASN A 136 -2.78 11.72 5.08
CA ASN A 136 -4.21 11.94 4.86
C ASN A 136 -5.08 11.24 5.93
N ALA A 137 -4.70 10.03 6.34
CA ALA A 137 -5.36 9.31 7.43
C ALA A 137 -5.25 10.03 8.78
N ILE A 138 -4.09 10.61 9.10
CA ILE A 138 -3.86 11.36 10.34
C ILE A 138 -4.60 12.70 10.31
N SER A 139 -4.55 13.45 9.20
CA SER A 139 -5.24 14.73 9.08
C SER A 139 -6.75 14.58 9.28
N ALA A 140 -7.34 13.51 8.73
CA ALA A 140 -8.74 13.17 8.96
C ALA A 140 -9.07 12.88 10.43
N TYR A 141 -8.13 12.30 11.20
CA TYR A 141 -8.25 12.10 12.65
C TYR A 141 -8.23 13.44 13.41
N SER A 142 -7.33 14.34 13.04
CA SER A 142 -7.13 15.59 13.79
C SER A 142 -8.19 16.65 13.53
N GLU A 143 -8.83 16.64 12.37
CA GLU A 143 -9.87 17.61 11.98
C GLU A 143 -11.28 17.23 12.48
N THR A 144 -11.43 16.06 13.11
CA THR A 144 -12.71 15.56 13.65
C THR A 144 -12.86 15.72 15.17
N ILE A 145 -11.88 16.34 15.86
CA ILE A 145 -11.90 16.66 17.30
C ILE A 145 -12.13 18.16 17.51
#